data_AF-A0A957VPY3-F1
#
_entry.id   AF-A0A957VPY3-F1
#
_cell.length_a   1.000
_cell.length_b   1.000
_cell.length_c   1.000
_cell.angle_alpha   90.00
_cell.angle_beta   90.00
_cell.angle_gamma   90.00
#
_symmetry.space_group_name_H-M   'P 1'
#
loop_
_entity.id
_entity.type
_entity.pdbx_description
1 polymer ?
#
loop_
_entity_poly.entity_id
_entity_poly.type
_entity_poly.pdbx_seq_one_letter_code
_entity_poly.pdbx_strand_id
1 'polypeptide(L)'
;ETGCGAIASAKCGLLLGEAMDHAGPGLREICEAVGIPPVLHMGSCVDNTRILTVLAQMATEGGLGDDISDIPAVGLAPEWMSEKAMAIASYAAASGAYVIMGMHNPVDGSDEVTRILGDVWERKVGGKIEFVADPHETVQRTLAHIDKKRAALKLPAYDPEQWGRSGDWRMDELMALPVEER
;
A
#
# COMPACT_ATOMS: atom_id res chain seq x y z
N GLU A 1 -2.73 -6.75 3.47
CA GLU A 1 -2.39 -7.02 4.88
C GLU A 1 -1.96 -8.46 5.12
N THR A 2 -0.97 -8.67 6.00
CA THR A 2 -0.54 -10.01 6.47
C THR A 2 -0.25 -10.02 7.97
N GLY A 3 -0.17 -11.21 8.57
CA GLY A 3 0.27 -11.39 9.96
C GLY A 3 -0.58 -10.61 10.98
N CYS A 4 0.07 -10.01 11.98
CA CYS A 4 -0.65 -9.25 13.02
C CYS A 4 -1.36 -8.01 12.47
N GLY A 5 -0.85 -7.38 11.41
CA GLY A 5 -1.50 -6.23 10.75
C GLY A 5 -2.86 -6.59 10.15
N ALA A 6 -2.96 -7.79 9.56
CA ALA A 6 -4.23 -8.34 9.09
C ALA A 6 -5.21 -8.58 10.24
N ILE A 7 -4.74 -9.08 11.39
CA ILE A 7 -5.60 -9.30 12.57
C ILE A 7 -6.09 -7.97 13.15
N ALA A 8 -5.23 -6.94 13.19
CA ALA A 8 -5.63 -5.61 13.64
C ALA A 8 -6.73 -5.03 12.73
N SER A 9 -6.50 -5.09 11.41
CA SER A 9 -7.49 -4.67 10.41
C SER A 9 -8.81 -5.44 10.53
N ALA A 10 -8.74 -6.76 10.76
CA ALA A 10 -9.92 -7.60 10.98
C ALA A 10 -10.73 -7.16 12.20
N LYS A 11 -10.06 -6.90 13.32
CA LYS A 11 -10.71 -6.43 14.56
C LYS A 11 -11.36 -5.06 14.41
N CYS A 12 -10.83 -4.22 13.53
CA CYS A 12 -11.40 -2.93 13.18
C CYS A 12 -12.49 -3.01 12.08
N GLY A 13 -12.84 -4.21 11.59
CA GLY A 13 -13.84 -4.39 10.55
C GLY A 13 -13.38 -3.98 9.14
N LEU A 14 -12.08 -3.68 8.95
CA LEU A 14 -11.56 -3.15 7.67
C LEU A 14 -11.47 -4.19 6.55
N LEU A 15 -11.62 -5.48 6.89
CA LEU A 15 -11.63 -6.59 5.93
C LEU A 15 -13.04 -6.91 5.39
N LEU A 16 -14.04 -6.11 5.75
CA LEU A 16 -15.43 -6.31 5.36
C LEU A 16 -15.84 -5.31 4.27
N GLY A 17 -16.93 -5.58 3.55
CA GLY A 17 -17.45 -4.69 2.52
C GLY A 17 -17.89 -3.33 3.09
N GLU A 18 -18.35 -3.32 4.34
CA GLU A 18 -18.76 -2.12 5.07
C GLU A 18 -17.61 -1.12 5.29
N ALA A 19 -16.35 -1.57 5.14
CA ALA A 19 -15.19 -0.70 5.21
C ALA A 19 -15.05 0.24 4.00
N MET A 20 -15.91 0.12 2.97
CA MET A 20 -15.92 1.04 1.81
C MET A 20 -16.09 2.51 2.21
N ASP A 21 -16.73 2.80 3.33
CA ASP A 21 -16.90 4.18 3.81
C ASP A 21 -15.56 4.84 4.21
N HIS A 22 -14.51 4.05 4.40
CA HIS A 22 -13.15 4.53 4.62
C HIS A 22 -12.34 4.69 3.32
N ALA A 23 -12.83 4.16 2.20
CA ALA A 23 -12.15 4.23 0.91
C ALA A 23 -12.56 5.50 0.16
N GLY A 24 -11.57 6.21 -0.39
CA GLY A 24 -11.84 7.30 -1.33
C GLY A 24 -12.56 6.78 -2.59
N PRO A 25 -13.23 7.66 -3.35
CA PRO A 25 -14.20 7.21 -4.35
C PRO A 25 -13.60 6.33 -5.46
N GLY A 26 -12.36 6.62 -5.89
CA GLY A 26 -11.67 5.79 -6.90
C GLY A 26 -11.35 4.37 -6.41
N LEU A 27 -10.91 4.20 -5.15
CA LEU A 27 -10.67 2.86 -4.60
C LEU A 27 -11.99 2.13 -4.38
N ARG A 28 -13.00 2.84 -3.86
CA ARG A 28 -14.34 2.32 -3.61
C ARG A 28 -14.97 1.76 -4.90
N GLU A 29 -14.93 2.53 -5.99
CA GLU A 29 -15.48 2.10 -7.29
C GLU A 29 -14.85 0.77 -7.77
N ILE A 30 -13.53 0.63 -7.67
CA ILE A 30 -12.85 -0.61 -8.05
C ILE A 30 -13.23 -1.77 -7.12
N CYS A 31 -13.27 -1.52 -5.82
CA CYS A 31 -13.60 -2.54 -4.84
C CYS A 31 -15.05 -3.04 -4.97
N GLU A 32 -16.00 -2.13 -5.20
CA GLU A 32 -17.42 -2.46 -5.44
C GLU A 32 -17.59 -3.22 -6.76
N ALA A 33 -16.94 -2.78 -7.84
CA ALA A 33 -17.00 -3.46 -9.14
C ALA A 33 -16.45 -4.90 -9.09
N VAL A 34 -15.40 -5.14 -8.30
CA VAL A 34 -14.78 -6.46 -8.16
C VAL A 34 -15.46 -7.30 -7.07
N GLY A 35 -16.15 -6.68 -6.12
CA GLY A 35 -16.79 -7.36 -4.99
C GLY A 35 -15.81 -7.76 -3.88
N ILE A 36 -14.83 -6.90 -3.58
CA ILE A 36 -13.78 -7.15 -2.57
C ILE A 36 -13.70 -6.00 -1.56
N PRO A 37 -13.26 -6.24 -0.31
CA PRO A 37 -13.02 -5.17 0.67
C PRO A 37 -11.80 -4.29 0.28
N PRO A 38 -11.69 -3.05 0.81
CA PRO A 38 -10.56 -2.17 0.52
C PRO A 38 -9.26 -2.65 1.14
N VAL A 39 -9.32 -3.50 2.17
CA VAL A 39 -8.15 -4.15 2.78
C VAL A 39 -8.20 -5.65 2.53
N LEU A 40 -7.21 -6.16 1.80
CA LEU A 40 -7.12 -7.58 1.45
C LEU A 40 -6.23 -8.34 2.43
N HIS A 41 -6.78 -9.36 3.09
CA HIS A 41 -6.02 -10.28 3.92
C HIS A 41 -5.28 -11.30 3.04
N MET A 42 -3.95 -11.21 2.97
CA MET A 42 -3.12 -12.08 2.13
C MET A 42 -2.46 -13.24 2.88
N GLY A 43 -2.58 -13.30 4.20
CA GLY A 43 -2.26 -14.49 4.99
C GLY A 43 -1.39 -14.20 6.20
N SER A 44 -0.60 -15.18 6.59
CA SER A 44 0.37 -15.10 7.68
C SER A 44 1.64 -14.32 7.27
N CYS A 45 2.59 -14.14 8.20
CA CYS A 45 3.85 -13.44 7.90
C CYS A 45 4.65 -14.06 6.74
N VAL A 46 4.57 -15.39 6.55
CA VAL A 46 5.26 -16.06 5.43
C VAL A 46 4.57 -15.81 4.09
N ASP A 47 3.28 -15.46 4.11
CA ASP A 47 2.51 -15.12 2.92
C ASP A 47 2.82 -13.70 2.38
N ASN A 48 3.72 -12.94 3.01
CA ASN A 48 4.32 -11.75 2.37
C ASN A 48 5.05 -12.11 1.07
N THR A 49 5.48 -13.37 0.91
CA THR A 49 5.96 -13.90 -0.38
C THR A 49 4.92 -13.77 -1.50
N ARG A 50 3.61 -13.85 -1.19
CA ARG A 50 2.54 -13.62 -2.19
C ARG A 50 2.52 -12.17 -2.66
N ILE A 51 2.83 -11.22 -1.77
CA ILE A 51 2.93 -9.80 -2.15
C ILE A 51 4.08 -9.61 -3.15
N LEU A 52 5.23 -10.26 -2.93
CA LEU A 52 6.31 -10.23 -3.91
C LEU A 52 5.91 -10.85 -5.24
N THR A 53 5.14 -11.95 -5.23
CA THR A 53 4.59 -12.52 -6.46
C THR A 53 3.68 -11.52 -7.18
N VAL A 54 2.78 -10.84 -6.47
CA VAL A 54 1.91 -9.80 -7.05
C VAL A 54 2.73 -8.67 -7.65
N LEU A 55 3.72 -8.15 -6.94
CA LEU A 55 4.59 -7.07 -7.43
C LEU A 55 5.38 -7.51 -8.68
N ALA A 56 5.92 -8.73 -8.67
CA ALA A 56 6.62 -9.28 -9.82
C ALA A 56 5.68 -9.41 -11.03
N GLN A 57 4.46 -9.91 -10.84
CA GLN A 57 3.46 -10.04 -11.90
C GLN A 57 2.97 -8.69 -12.41
N MET A 58 2.86 -7.66 -11.56
CA MET A 58 2.54 -6.29 -12.01
C MET A 58 3.60 -5.74 -12.96
N ALA A 59 4.88 -6.03 -12.71
CA ALA A 59 5.97 -5.65 -13.60
C ALA A 59 5.99 -6.50 -14.87
N THR A 60 6.00 -7.84 -14.74
CA THR A 60 6.25 -8.73 -15.87
C THR A 60 5.02 -9.02 -16.74
N GLU A 61 3.85 -9.22 -16.16
CA GLU A 61 2.61 -9.57 -16.87
C GLU A 61 1.71 -8.33 -17.06
N GLY A 62 1.60 -7.49 -16.03
CA GLY A 62 0.79 -6.28 -16.04
C GLY A 62 1.41 -5.14 -16.85
N GLY A 63 2.73 -5.17 -17.07
CA GLY A 63 3.45 -4.14 -17.82
C GLY A 63 3.44 -2.76 -17.16
N LEU A 64 3.22 -2.68 -15.84
CA LEU A 64 3.18 -1.41 -15.11
C LEU A 64 4.57 -0.80 -14.92
N GLY A 65 5.64 -1.56 -15.17
CA GLY A 65 7.04 -1.16 -15.08
C GLY A 65 7.95 -2.30 -15.52
N ASP A 66 9.27 -2.12 -15.47
CA ASP A 66 10.23 -3.15 -15.87
C ASP A 66 10.77 -3.95 -14.66
N ASP A 67 10.67 -3.39 -13.46
CA ASP A 67 11.10 -3.98 -12.18
C ASP A 67 10.08 -3.71 -11.06
N ILE A 68 10.13 -4.49 -9.97
CA ILE A 68 9.36 -4.20 -8.74
C ILE A 68 9.66 -2.79 -8.23
N SER A 69 10.90 -2.32 -8.39
CA SER A 69 11.29 -0.98 -7.97
C SER A 69 10.60 0.15 -8.73
N ASP A 70 9.96 -0.11 -9.88
CA ASP A 70 9.17 0.89 -10.60
C ASP A 70 7.73 0.99 -10.07
N ILE A 71 7.24 -0.07 -9.43
CA ILE A 71 5.85 -0.19 -9.00
C ILE A 71 5.55 0.85 -7.90
N PRO A 72 4.44 1.61 -8.00
CA PRO A 72 4.06 2.59 -6.99
C PRO A 72 3.47 1.91 -5.76
N ALA A 73 4.33 1.25 -4.97
CA ALA A 73 3.97 0.48 -3.78
C ALA A 73 4.97 0.71 -2.64
N VAL A 74 4.51 0.54 -1.40
CA VAL A 74 5.31 0.67 -0.18
C VAL A 74 4.96 -0.46 0.78
N GLY A 75 5.97 -1.11 1.35
CA GLY A 75 5.81 -2.04 2.46
C GLY A 75 5.77 -1.29 3.79
N LEU A 76 4.79 -1.58 4.64
CA LEU A 76 4.65 -0.93 5.94
C LEU A 76 4.69 -1.98 7.05
N ALA A 77 5.50 -1.74 8.08
CA ALA A 77 5.47 -2.48 9.34
C ALA A 77 5.41 -1.50 10.52
N PRO A 78 4.23 -0.90 10.80
CA PRO A 78 4.10 0.18 11.77
C PRO A 78 4.48 -0.23 13.20
N GLU A 79 4.11 -1.45 13.59
CA GLU A 79 4.33 -1.97 14.94
C GLU A 79 5.25 -3.21 14.90
N TRP A 80 6.32 -3.15 14.12
CA TRP A 80 7.26 -4.26 14.01
C TRP A 80 7.95 -4.56 15.37
N MET A 81 8.13 -5.83 15.70
CA MET A 81 8.76 -6.22 16.98
C MET A 81 9.76 -7.37 16.89
N SER A 82 9.70 -8.18 15.83
CA SER A 82 10.44 -9.44 15.75
C SER A 82 11.50 -9.39 14.67
N GLU A 83 12.57 -10.18 14.84
CA GLU A 83 13.62 -10.35 13.83
C GLU A 83 13.04 -10.85 12.48
N LYS A 84 11.94 -11.60 12.52
CA LYS A 84 11.21 -11.98 11.30
C LYS A 84 10.71 -10.76 10.51
N ALA A 85 10.24 -9.71 11.17
CA ALA A 85 9.79 -8.49 10.50
C ALA A 85 10.98 -7.76 9.85
N MET A 86 12.14 -7.72 10.52
CA MET A 86 13.37 -7.17 9.96
C MET A 86 13.85 -7.96 8.74
N ALA A 87 13.78 -9.30 8.80
CA ALA A 87 14.09 -10.16 7.65
C ALA A 87 13.13 -9.91 6.48
N ILE A 88 11.84 -9.71 6.75
CA ILE A 88 10.83 -9.37 5.74
C ILE A 88 11.13 -8.03 5.07
N ALA A 89 11.40 -7.00 5.87
CA ALA A 89 11.81 -5.70 5.35
C ALA A 89 13.08 -5.80 4.50
N SER A 90 14.04 -6.61 4.94
CA SER A 90 15.31 -6.82 4.25
C SER A 90 15.13 -7.47 2.88
N TYR A 91 14.38 -8.58 2.79
CA TYR A 91 14.17 -9.22 1.49
C TYR A 91 13.27 -8.36 0.58
N ALA A 92 12.28 -7.64 1.13
CA ALA A 92 11.39 -6.81 0.33
C ALA A 92 12.15 -5.61 -0.27
N ALA A 93 13.01 -4.97 0.52
CA ALA A 93 13.88 -3.91 0.03
C ALA A 93 14.92 -4.44 -0.96
N ALA A 94 15.52 -5.61 -0.71
CA ALA A 94 16.41 -6.26 -1.66
C ALA A 94 15.72 -6.63 -2.99
N SER A 95 14.40 -6.84 -2.97
CA SER A 95 13.56 -7.06 -4.16
C SER A 95 13.07 -5.77 -4.82
N GLY A 96 13.49 -4.58 -4.37
CA GLY A 96 13.12 -3.31 -5.02
C GLY A 96 12.06 -2.48 -4.31
N ALA A 97 11.46 -2.97 -3.22
CA ALA A 97 10.41 -2.24 -2.52
C ALA A 97 10.95 -1.17 -1.56
N TYR A 98 10.24 -0.06 -1.42
CA TYR A 98 10.43 0.84 -0.28
C TYR A 98 9.68 0.29 0.94
N VAL A 99 10.37 0.14 2.07
CA VAL A 99 9.80 -0.38 3.32
C VAL A 99 9.94 0.65 4.44
N ILE A 100 8.85 0.98 5.13
CA ILE A 100 8.82 1.84 6.31
C ILE A 100 8.53 1.01 7.56
N MET A 101 9.39 1.16 8.55
CA MET A 101 9.36 0.47 9.83
C MET A 101 8.98 1.46 10.94
N GLY A 102 7.83 1.27 11.60
CA GLY A 102 7.23 2.29 12.46
C GLY A 102 7.66 2.30 13.94
N MET A 103 8.64 1.49 14.31
CA MET A 103 9.20 1.45 15.67
C MET A 103 10.65 1.90 15.68
N HIS A 104 11.25 2.01 16.88
CA HIS A 104 12.63 2.44 17.11
C HIS A 104 13.62 1.89 16.09
N ASN A 105 14.48 2.76 15.55
CA ASN A 105 15.56 2.41 14.63
C ASN A 105 16.67 1.66 15.40
N PRO A 106 16.84 0.34 15.22
CA PRO A 106 17.80 -0.44 15.99
C PRO A 106 19.26 -0.21 15.54
N VAL A 107 19.47 0.57 14.48
CA VAL A 107 20.79 0.89 13.91
C VAL A 107 21.09 2.39 13.96
N ASP A 108 20.34 3.16 14.75
CA ASP A 108 20.55 4.62 14.90
C ASP A 108 21.93 4.98 15.48
N GLY A 109 22.58 4.06 16.19
CA GLY A 109 23.96 4.21 16.64
C GLY A 109 25.01 4.17 15.53
N SER A 110 24.64 3.89 14.28
CA SER A 110 25.55 3.89 13.13
C SER A 110 24.96 4.59 11.91
N ASP A 111 25.48 5.78 11.63
CA ASP A 111 25.16 6.55 10.42
C ASP A 111 25.44 5.75 9.15
N GLU A 112 26.52 4.96 9.14
CA GLU A 112 26.89 4.15 7.97
C GLU A 112 25.88 3.04 7.70
N VAL A 113 25.41 2.32 8.74
CA VAL A 113 24.40 1.28 8.57
C VAL A 113 23.07 1.89 8.15
N THR A 114 22.67 3.01 8.76
CA THR A 114 21.46 3.76 8.37
C THR A 114 21.53 4.20 6.91
N ARG A 115 22.66 4.77 6.47
CA ARG A 115 22.91 5.16 5.08
C ARG A 115 22.91 3.97 4.13
N ILE A 116 23.38 2.80 4.57
CA ILE A 116 23.36 1.57 3.77
C ILE A 116 21.92 1.14 3.49
N LEU A 117 21.09 1.03 4.54
CA LEU A 117 19.70 0.58 4.44
C LEU A 117 18.80 1.54 3.63
N GLY A 118 19.10 2.84 3.71
CA GLY A 118 18.45 3.88 2.91
C GLY A 118 19.10 4.04 1.53
N ASP A 119 19.98 5.04 1.42
CA ASP A 119 20.52 5.54 0.17
C ASP A 119 21.30 4.51 -0.66
N VAL A 120 22.11 3.66 -0.02
CA VAL A 120 22.95 2.70 -0.76
C VAL A 120 22.09 1.60 -1.37
N TRP A 121 21.11 1.09 -0.62
CA TRP A 121 20.18 0.09 -1.14
C TRP A 121 19.29 0.69 -2.23
N GLU A 122 18.75 1.90 -2.04
CA GLU A 122 17.90 2.54 -3.08
C GLU A 122 18.66 2.64 -4.41
N ARG A 123 19.94 3.00 -4.38
CA ARG A 123 20.78 3.07 -5.59
C ARG A 123 21.15 1.70 -6.18
N LYS A 124 21.31 0.66 -5.35
CA LYS A 124 21.80 -0.65 -5.79
C LYS A 124 20.69 -1.59 -6.26
N VAL A 125 19.56 -1.58 -5.57
CA VAL A 125 18.47 -2.53 -5.75
C VAL A 125 17.11 -1.86 -5.95
N GLY A 126 17.05 -0.51 -5.93
CA GLY A 126 15.80 0.24 -6.11
C GLY A 126 14.92 0.34 -4.87
N GLY A 127 15.05 -0.62 -3.94
CA GLY A 127 14.35 -0.63 -2.65
C GLY A 127 15.19 -0.10 -1.50
N LYS A 128 14.54 0.22 -0.39
CA LYS A 128 15.19 0.76 0.81
C LYS A 128 14.38 0.53 2.07
N ILE A 129 15.02 0.64 3.23
CA ILE A 129 14.36 0.59 4.54
C ILE A 129 14.51 1.94 5.22
N GLU A 130 13.42 2.46 5.76
CA GLU A 130 13.43 3.65 6.60
C GLU A 130 12.68 3.39 7.91
N PHE A 131 13.12 4.01 9.00
CA PHE A 131 12.48 3.93 10.31
C PHE A 131 11.79 5.25 10.63
N VAL A 132 10.46 5.24 10.71
CA VAL A 132 9.63 6.44 10.88
C VAL A 132 8.58 6.16 11.94
N ALA A 133 8.79 6.66 13.16
CA ALA A 133 7.90 6.36 14.28
C ALA A 133 6.56 7.12 14.24
N ASP A 134 6.51 8.28 13.58
CA ASP A 134 5.29 9.06 13.46
C ASP A 134 4.37 8.48 12.36
N PRO A 135 3.12 8.08 12.68
CA PRO A 135 2.21 7.53 11.69
C PRO A 135 1.79 8.54 10.61
N HIS A 136 1.70 9.83 10.95
CA HIS A 136 1.34 10.86 9.97
C HIS A 136 2.45 11.07 8.95
N GLU A 137 3.70 11.16 9.42
CA GLU A 137 4.88 11.22 8.56
C GLU A 137 5.01 9.95 7.68
N THR A 138 4.71 8.78 8.24
CA THR A 138 4.66 7.53 7.47
C THR A 138 3.70 7.63 6.29
N VAL A 139 2.46 8.09 6.52
CA VAL A 139 1.46 8.29 5.45
C VAL A 139 1.94 9.31 4.42
N GLN A 140 2.50 10.44 4.85
CA GLN A 140 3.03 11.46 3.94
C GLN A 140 4.13 10.90 3.03
N ARG A 141 5.07 10.14 3.60
CA ARG A 141 6.17 9.50 2.85
C ARG A 141 5.66 8.42 1.91
N THR A 142 4.67 7.62 2.34
CA THR A 142 4.02 6.62 1.49
C THR A 142 3.40 7.27 0.26
N LEU A 143 2.58 8.31 0.45
CA LEU A 143 1.92 9.01 -0.66
C LEU A 143 2.94 9.68 -1.58
N ALA A 144 3.93 10.39 -1.02
CA ALA A 144 4.99 11.01 -1.80
C ALA A 144 5.79 10.00 -2.64
N HIS A 145 6.06 8.80 -2.10
CA HIS A 145 6.73 7.74 -2.84
C HIS A 145 5.86 7.20 -3.99
N ILE A 146 4.60 6.91 -3.70
CA ILE A 146 3.62 6.44 -4.71
C ILE A 146 3.51 7.45 -5.84
N ASP A 147 3.33 8.75 -5.53
CA ASP A 147 3.22 9.80 -6.54
C ASP A 147 4.50 9.95 -7.37
N LYS A 148 5.68 9.89 -6.72
CA LYS A 148 6.97 9.89 -7.41
C LYS A 148 7.09 8.74 -8.42
N LYS A 149 6.70 7.52 -8.03
CA LYS A 149 6.75 6.34 -8.90
C LYS A 149 5.71 6.42 -10.03
N ARG A 150 4.49 6.85 -9.73
CA ARG A 150 3.45 7.10 -10.75
C ARG A 150 3.90 8.11 -11.80
N ALA A 151 4.53 9.20 -11.37
CA ALA A 151 5.06 10.22 -12.28
C ALA A 151 6.20 9.66 -13.16
N ALA A 152 7.11 8.86 -12.60
CA ALA A 152 8.17 8.20 -13.36
C ALA A 152 7.62 7.25 -14.44
N LEU A 153 6.51 6.57 -14.13
CA LEU A 153 5.75 5.72 -15.06
C LEU A 153 4.86 6.51 -16.03
N LYS A 154 4.86 7.85 -15.97
CA LYS A 154 4.02 8.74 -16.79
C LYS A 154 2.52 8.48 -16.63
N LEU A 155 2.10 7.99 -15.46
CA LEU A 155 0.69 7.86 -15.13
C LEU A 155 0.08 9.24 -14.84
N PRO A 156 -1.24 9.41 -15.06
CA PRO A 156 -1.93 10.63 -14.67
C PRO A 156 -1.68 10.98 -13.20
N ALA A 157 -1.48 12.27 -12.91
CA ALA A 157 -1.40 12.76 -11.55
C ALA A 157 -2.68 12.38 -10.79
N TYR A 158 -2.55 12.08 -9.49
CA TYR A 158 -3.71 11.83 -8.65
C TYR A 158 -4.57 13.09 -8.59
N ASP A 159 -5.85 12.95 -8.87
CA ASP A 159 -6.85 14.00 -8.75
C ASP A 159 -8.02 13.43 -7.93
N PRO A 160 -8.27 13.96 -6.72
CA PRO A 160 -9.34 13.49 -5.84
C PRO A 160 -10.74 13.76 -6.39
N GLU A 161 -10.87 14.67 -7.37
CA GLU A 161 -12.15 15.01 -8.02
C GLU A 161 -12.37 14.22 -9.32
N GLN A 162 -11.34 13.51 -9.82
CA GLN A 162 -11.40 12.79 -11.08
C GLN A 162 -12.39 11.61 -11.05
N TRP A 163 -12.47 10.93 -9.90
CA TRP A 163 -13.31 9.76 -9.66
C TRP A 163 -14.14 10.03 -8.40
N GLY A 164 -15.44 9.72 -8.43
CA GLY A 164 -16.39 10.21 -7.41
C GLY A 164 -17.82 10.40 -7.88
N ARG A 165 -18.10 10.04 -9.14
CA ARG A 165 -19.44 9.86 -9.64
C ARG A 165 -19.62 8.39 -10.05
N SER A 166 -19.48 7.44 -9.11
CA SER A 166 -19.90 6.06 -9.39
C SER A 166 -21.35 6.13 -9.91
N GLY A 167 -21.72 5.37 -10.94
CA GLY A 167 -23.07 5.50 -11.55
C GLY A 167 -24.23 5.36 -10.54
N ASP A 168 -23.93 4.88 -9.34
CA ASP A 168 -24.82 4.64 -8.21
C ASP A 168 -25.47 5.90 -7.66
N TRP A 169 -24.89 7.11 -7.83
CA TRP A 169 -25.62 8.35 -7.50
C TRP A 169 -26.92 8.47 -8.28
N ARG A 170 -27.02 7.86 -9.48
CA ARG A 170 -28.27 7.78 -10.24
C ARG A 170 -29.28 6.85 -9.58
N MET A 171 -28.80 5.78 -8.95
CA MET A 171 -29.64 4.87 -8.18
C MET A 171 -30.09 5.51 -6.88
N ASP A 172 -29.22 6.28 -6.21
CA ASP A 172 -29.60 7.07 -5.04
C ASP A 172 -30.60 8.18 -5.42
N GLU A 173 -30.38 8.88 -6.53
CA GLU A 173 -31.35 9.83 -7.10
C GLU A 173 -32.68 9.15 -7.43
N LEU A 174 -32.65 8.00 -8.10
CA LEU A 174 -33.85 7.21 -8.42
C LEU A 174 -34.56 6.77 -7.14
N MET A 175 -33.83 6.23 -6.15
CA MET A 175 -34.40 5.75 -4.89
C MET A 175 -34.90 6.89 -4.00
N ALA A 176 -34.39 8.12 -4.18
CA ALA A 176 -34.90 9.31 -3.54
C ALA A 176 -36.22 9.81 -4.16
N LEU A 177 -36.55 9.41 -5.39
CA LEU A 177 -37.84 9.75 -6.01
C LEU A 177 -39.00 9.06 -5.26
N PRO A 178 -40.20 9.69 -5.23
CA PRO A 178 -41.43 9.03 -4.84
C PRO A 178 -41.65 7.75 -5.66
N VAL A 179 -42.29 6.73 -5.08
CA VAL A 179 -42.50 5.42 -5.77
C VAL A 179 -43.24 5.58 -7.10
N GLU A 180 -44.07 6.61 -7.22
CA GLU A 180 -44.79 6.94 -8.45
C GLU A 180 -43.91 7.54 -9.55
N GLU A 181 -42.72 8.04 -9.19
CA GLU A 181 -41.75 8.72 -10.07
C GLU A 181 -40.46 7.89 -10.28
N ARG A 182 -40.34 6.74 -9.59
CA ARG A 182 -39.28 5.73 -9.81
C ARG A 182 -39.54 4.91 -11.08
#